data_AF-A0A1G8ELQ7-F1
#
_entry.id   AF-A0A1G8ELQ7-F1
#
_cell.length_a   1.000
_cell.length_b   1.000
_cell.length_c   1.000
_cell.angle_alpha   90.00
_cell.angle_beta   90.00
_cell.angle_gamma   90.00
#
_symmetry.space_group_name_H-M   'P 1'
#
loop_
_entity.id
_entity.type
_entity.pdbx_description
1 polymer ?
#
loop_
_entity_poly.entity_id
_entity_poly.type
_entity_poly.pdbx_seq_one_letter_code
_entity_poly.pdbx_strand_id
1 'polypeptide(L)'
;MASRRSARARKWRSRHDESHSMRLAIGDLARAAAAPGWSRLTVHRAQTGQYARTTVTRDGQEIAVAGLDDPFQRLRELAYRADAGTWFTCELVFSPGTRGYTGHVDSAAPPFEDVPPVAALAELTTFPRPEPPGWLLAALPTAAPIGLPTTYGDHYERRSLMHREPPPPPPPISGTLSYLPATTLTVRAFEHGRRHGRNHFHLTDQAGHHADERLVVLSGEDVYWVARHGERVTDRGVRSITLDGGTLRLELTPEAADALETETSFETHLDLPPETIDALRTVLPGMLRTVTDAPRLIGF
;
A
#
# COMPACT_ATOMS: atom_id res chain seq x y z
N MET A 1 14.44 19.78 30.59
CA MET A 1 14.93 20.64 29.50
C MET A 1 15.45 19.75 28.37
N ALA A 2 14.60 19.40 27.41
CA ALA A 2 14.99 18.60 26.25
C ALA A 2 15.47 19.53 25.13
N SER A 3 16.74 19.39 24.75
CA SER A 3 17.37 20.18 23.69
C SER A 3 16.81 19.77 22.33
N ARG A 4 15.91 20.59 21.78
CA ARG A 4 15.57 20.58 20.35
C ARG A 4 16.80 20.99 19.54
N ARG A 5 17.66 20.02 19.23
CA ARG A 5 18.70 20.21 18.21
C ARG A 5 18.02 20.35 16.85
N SER A 6 17.94 21.60 16.40
CA SER A 6 17.65 21.98 15.01
C SER A 6 18.53 21.17 14.05
N ALA A 7 17.90 20.28 13.28
CA ALA A 7 18.55 19.58 12.17
C ALA A 7 18.81 20.60 11.06
N ARG A 8 19.97 21.27 11.10
CA ARG A 8 20.49 21.99 9.94
C ARG A 8 20.53 20.99 8.78
N ALA A 9 19.78 21.27 7.72
CA ALA A 9 19.82 20.49 6.48
C ALA A 9 21.28 20.42 6.01
N ARG A 10 21.88 19.22 6.04
CA ARG A 10 23.22 19.00 5.46
C ARG A 10 23.11 19.29 3.97
N LYS A 11 23.83 20.31 3.51
CA LYS A 11 23.89 20.66 2.09
C LYS A 11 24.88 19.71 1.41
N TRP A 12 24.38 18.72 0.68
CA TRP A 12 25.20 17.81 -0.12
C TRP A 12 25.76 18.55 -1.33
N ARG A 13 27.01 18.24 -1.74
CA ARG A 13 27.64 18.87 -2.91
C ARG A 13 27.20 18.22 -4.22
N SER A 14 26.80 16.95 -4.19
CA SER A 14 26.30 16.20 -5.35
C SER A 14 25.35 15.06 -4.95
N ARG A 15 24.59 14.51 -5.91
CA ARG A 15 23.80 13.27 -5.74
C ARG A 15 24.66 12.07 -5.36
N HIS A 16 25.92 12.05 -5.83
CA HIS A 16 26.88 11.01 -5.50
C HIS A 16 27.27 11.07 -4.02
N ASP A 17 27.56 12.27 -3.50
CA ASP A 17 27.90 12.46 -2.08
C ASP A 17 26.74 12.09 -1.16
N GLU A 18 25.51 12.45 -1.55
CA GLU A 18 24.31 12.09 -0.80
C GLU A 18 24.11 10.57 -0.82
N SER A 19 24.22 9.94 -2.00
CA SER A 19 24.13 8.48 -2.12
C SER A 19 25.20 7.77 -1.29
N HIS A 20 26.44 8.27 -1.31
CA HIS A 20 27.52 7.74 -0.48
C HIS A 20 27.16 7.88 1.01
N SER A 21 26.66 9.05 1.43
CA SER A 21 26.24 9.26 2.82
C SER A 21 25.09 8.36 3.25
N MET A 22 24.12 8.04 2.38
CA MET A 22 23.04 7.12 2.72
C MET A 22 23.56 5.69 2.93
N ARG A 23 24.49 5.22 2.09
CA ARG A 23 25.15 3.91 2.29
C ARG A 23 25.98 3.86 3.57
N LEU A 24 26.66 4.96 3.92
CA LEU A 24 27.34 5.06 5.21
C LEU A 24 26.35 5.02 6.39
N ALA A 25 25.19 5.69 6.28
CA ALA A 25 24.16 5.67 7.31
C ALA A 25 23.59 4.26 7.52
N ILE A 26 23.35 3.52 6.44
CA ILE A 26 22.96 2.09 6.50
C ILE A 26 24.03 1.27 7.22
N GLY A 27 25.30 1.46 6.85
CA GLY A 27 26.42 0.78 7.50
C GLY A 27 26.52 1.11 8.99
N ASP A 28 26.31 2.38 9.38
CA ASP A 28 26.35 2.80 10.78
C ASP A 28 25.21 2.17 11.60
N LEU A 29 23.99 2.09 11.03
CA LEU A 29 22.86 1.40 11.66
C LEU A 29 23.14 -0.10 11.84
N ALA A 30 23.65 -0.77 10.80
CA ALA A 30 24.00 -2.19 10.88
C ALA A 30 25.12 -2.46 11.90
N ARG A 31 26.16 -1.61 11.94
CA ARG A 31 27.26 -1.72 12.92
C ARG A 31 26.78 -1.49 14.35
N ALA A 32 25.86 -0.56 14.57
CA ALA A 32 25.33 -0.27 15.90
C ALA A 32 24.52 -1.45 16.47
N ALA A 33 23.86 -2.23 15.61
CA ALA A 33 23.13 -3.44 16.00
C ALA A 33 24.04 -4.68 16.14
N ALA A 34 25.21 -4.68 15.50
CA ALA A 34 26.13 -5.80 15.54
C ALA A 34 26.91 -5.84 16.87
N ALA A 35 26.86 -6.98 17.56
CA ALA A 35 27.73 -7.21 18.72
C ALA A 35 29.22 -7.08 18.33
N PRO A 36 30.10 -6.63 19.26
CA PRO A 36 31.54 -6.56 18.99
C PRO A 36 32.13 -7.89 18.49
N GLY A 37 33.18 -7.80 17.66
CA GLY A 37 33.91 -8.97 17.15
C GLY A 37 33.39 -9.55 15.84
N TRP A 38 32.49 -8.86 15.12
CA TRP A 38 32.03 -9.27 13.80
C TRP A 38 33.12 -9.15 12.73
N SER A 39 33.09 -10.02 11.71
CA SER A 39 34.05 -10.03 10.60
C SER A 39 33.46 -9.53 9.28
N ARG A 40 32.14 -9.63 9.11
CA ARG A 40 31.42 -9.13 7.94
C ARG A 40 29.98 -8.78 8.29
N LEU A 41 29.51 -7.65 7.78
CA LEU A 41 28.09 -7.30 7.73
C LEU A 41 27.64 -7.22 6.29
N THR A 42 26.55 -7.90 5.95
CA THR A 42 25.89 -7.78 4.64
C THR A 42 24.48 -7.27 4.87
N VAL A 43 24.11 -6.19 4.20
CA VAL A 43 22.76 -5.65 4.18
C VAL A 43 22.21 -5.85 2.78
N HIS A 44 21.18 -6.69 2.65
CA HIS A 44 20.49 -6.94 1.39
C HIS A 44 19.08 -6.35 1.46
N ARG A 45 18.71 -5.52 0.48
CA ARG A 45 17.37 -4.95 0.31
C ARG A 45 16.80 -5.42 -1.02
N ALA A 46 15.63 -6.02 -0.98
CA ALA A 46 14.77 -6.29 -2.13
C ALA A 46 13.55 -5.36 -2.03
N GLN A 47 13.17 -4.67 -3.10
CA GLN A 47 12.04 -3.73 -3.07
C GLN A 47 11.40 -3.46 -4.45
N THR A 48 10.07 -3.40 -4.47
CA THR A 48 9.22 -2.95 -5.58
C THR A 48 8.12 -2.07 -4.99
N GLY A 49 8.02 -0.80 -5.40
CA GLY A 49 7.12 0.16 -4.80
C GLY A 49 7.37 0.29 -3.29
N GLN A 50 6.31 0.11 -2.50
CA GLN A 50 6.39 0.05 -1.03
C GLN A 50 6.64 -1.37 -0.49
N TYR A 51 6.53 -2.40 -1.33
CA TYR A 51 6.76 -3.78 -0.93
C TYR A 51 8.26 -4.04 -0.86
N ALA A 52 8.77 -4.28 0.34
CA ALA A 52 10.21 -4.39 0.57
C ALA A 52 10.56 -5.40 1.67
N ARG A 53 11.73 -6.03 1.51
CA ARG A 53 12.35 -6.90 2.50
C ARG A 53 13.80 -6.51 2.69
N THR A 54 14.23 -6.36 3.94
CA THR A 54 15.63 -6.13 4.29
C THR A 54 16.12 -7.27 5.15
N THR A 55 17.25 -7.85 4.78
CA THR A 55 17.95 -8.84 5.58
C THR A 55 19.33 -8.30 5.89
N VAL A 56 19.66 -8.27 7.18
CA VAL A 56 21.00 -7.92 7.64
C VAL A 56 21.63 -9.18 8.20
N THR A 57 22.75 -9.62 7.63
CA THR A 57 23.52 -10.74 8.16
C THR A 57 24.84 -10.26 8.75
N ARG A 58 25.17 -10.80 9.91
CA ARG A 58 26.46 -10.69 10.59
C ARG A 58 27.10 -12.05 10.58
N ASP A 59 28.23 -12.17 9.87
CA ASP A 59 28.97 -13.42 9.74
C ASP A 59 28.08 -14.61 9.32
N GLY A 60 27.11 -14.34 8.44
CA GLY A 60 26.13 -15.31 7.96
C GLY A 60 24.88 -15.47 8.84
N GLN A 61 24.84 -14.89 10.04
CA GLN A 61 23.69 -14.94 10.93
C GLN A 61 22.82 -13.69 10.77
N GLU A 62 21.52 -13.85 10.55
CA GLU A 62 20.58 -12.73 10.49
C GLU A 62 20.45 -12.00 11.82
N ILE A 63 20.42 -10.67 11.77
CA ILE A 63 20.22 -9.77 12.92
C ILE A 63 19.15 -8.72 12.61
N ALA A 64 18.43 -8.30 13.65
CA ALA A 64 17.43 -7.24 13.53
C ALA A 64 18.08 -5.85 13.57
N VAL A 65 17.74 -4.99 12.61
CA VAL A 65 18.22 -3.61 12.54
C VAL A 65 17.06 -2.69 12.15
N ALA A 66 16.73 -1.73 13.01
CA ALA A 66 15.67 -0.77 12.77
C ALA A 66 16.17 0.48 12.01
N GLY A 67 15.25 1.21 11.38
CA GLY A 67 15.54 2.51 10.75
C GLY A 67 16.24 2.46 9.40
N LEU A 68 16.26 1.29 8.74
CA LEU A 68 16.89 1.11 7.43
C LEU A 68 16.02 1.60 6.26
N ASP A 69 14.71 1.73 6.45
CA ASP A 69 13.77 2.08 5.36
C ASP A 69 14.07 3.45 4.76
N ASP A 70 14.20 4.50 5.57
CA ASP A 70 14.41 5.87 5.07
C ASP A 70 15.70 6.00 4.24
N PRO A 71 16.88 5.52 4.70
CA PRO A 71 18.09 5.54 3.87
C PRO A 71 17.95 4.75 2.56
N PHE A 72 17.28 3.59 2.57
CA PHE A 72 17.10 2.79 1.36
C PHE A 72 16.14 3.44 0.37
N GLN A 73 15.04 4.00 0.85
CA GLN A 73 14.11 4.75 0.03
C GLN A 73 14.82 5.92 -0.64
N ARG A 74 15.61 6.68 0.13
CA ARG A 74 16.40 7.79 -0.41
C ARG A 74 17.45 7.33 -1.42
N LEU A 75 18.05 6.16 -1.23
CA LEU A 75 18.98 5.58 -2.21
C LEU A 75 18.30 5.21 -3.53
N ARG A 76 17.06 4.69 -3.51
CA ARG A 76 16.31 4.44 -4.75
C ARG A 76 16.05 5.73 -5.52
N GLU A 77 15.58 6.76 -4.82
CA GLU A 77 15.33 8.08 -5.41
C GLU A 77 16.59 8.68 -6.06
N LEU A 78 17.74 8.56 -5.40
CA LEU A 78 19.01 9.06 -5.92
C LEU A 78 19.54 8.23 -7.08
N ALA A 79 19.24 6.93 -7.11
CA ALA A 79 19.63 6.02 -8.18
C ALA A 79 18.71 6.09 -9.42
N TYR A 80 17.50 6.64 -9.27
CA TYR A 80 16.55 6.77 -10.38
C TYR A 80 17.14 7.54 -11.57
N ARG A 81 16.96 6.95 -12.75
CA ARG A 81 17.24 7.56 -14.06
C ARG A 81 16.02 7.37 -14.98
N ALA A 82 15.67 8.41 -15.73
CA ALA A 82 14.51 8.38 -16.62
C ALA A 82 14.57 7.28 -17.70
N ASP A 83 15.78 6.90 -18.14
CA ASP A 83 16.00 5.89 -19.18
C ASP A 83 16.05 4.45 -18.65
N ALA A 84 16.22 4.25 -17.34
CA ALA A 84 16.47 2.93 -16.76
C ALA A 84 15.61 2.59 -15.53
N GLY A 85 14.92 3.56 -14.94
CA GLY A 85 14.24 3.39 -13.65
C GLY A 85 15.23 3.40 -12.48
N THR A 86 14.94 2.61 -11.44
CA THR A 86 15.81 2.37 -10.28
C THR A 86 16.15 0.88 -10.16
N TRP A 87 16.99 0.52 -9.19
CA TRP A 87 17.29 -0.87 -8.82
C TRP A 87 16.14 -1.51 -8.03
N PHE A 88 16.00 -2.83 -8.14
CA PHE A 88 15.09 -3.68 -7.38
C PHE A 88 15.76 -4.39 -6.21
N THR A 89 17.05 -4.73 -6.36
CA THR A 89 17.86 -5.26 -5.26
C THR A 89 19.10 -4.40 -5.02
N CYS A 90 19.53 -4.33 -3.76
CA CYS A 90 20.74 -3.64 -3.34
C CYS A 90 21.41 -4.46 -2.24
N GLU A 91 22.66 -4.85 -2.48
CA GLU A 91 23.52 -5.47 -1.48
C GLU A 91 24.63 -4.49 -1.10
N LEU A 92 24.85 -4.32 0.20
CA LEU A 92 25.97 -3.57 0.76
C LEU A 92 26.74 -4.46 1.72
N VAL A 93 28.05 -4.56 1.54
CA VAL A 93 28.95 -5.34 2.40
C VAL A 93 29.91 -4.40 3.11
N PHE A 94 30.00 -4.56 4.43
CA PHE A 94 30.86 -3.77 5.30
C PHE A 94 31.88 -4.68 5.99
N SER A 95 33.12 -4.19 6.09
CA SER A 95 34.23 -4.86 6.77
C SER A 95 34.56 -4.18 8.10
N PRO A 96 35.07 -4.93 9.10
CA PRO A 96 35.42 -4.39 10.41
C PRO A 96 36.55 -3.36 10.30
N GLY A 97 36.59 -2.44 11.28
CA GLY A 97 37.65 -1.43 11.38
C GLY A 97 37.59 -0.31 10.34
N THR A 98 36.71 -0.38 9.34
CA THR A 98 36.53 0.68 8.34
C THR A 98 35.08 1.12 8.25
N ARG A 99 34.87 2.38 7.86
CA ARG A 99 33.51 2.88 7.56
C ARG A 99 33.08 2.61 6.11
N GLY A 100 34.00 2.12 5.27
CA GLY A 100 33.76 1.83 3.85
C GLY A 100 32.80 0.68 3.61
N TYR A 101 32.41 0.51 2.34
CA TYR A 101 31.54 -0.55 1.87
C TYR A 101 31.88 -0.95 0.43
N THR A 102 31.56 -2.18 0.07
CA THR A 102 31.32 -2.57 -1.32
C THR A 102 29.82 -2.71 -1.54
N GLY A 103 29.35 -2.53 -2.78
CA GLY A 103 27.93 -2.60 -3.05
C GLY A 103 27.62 -3.06 -4.46
N HIS A 104 26.49 -3.73 -4.59
CA HIS A 104 25.94 -4.21 -5.85
C HIS A 104 24.45 -3.87 -5.90
N VAL A 105 23.94 -3.54 -7.09
CA VAL A 105 22.52 -3.28 -7.32
C VAL A 105 22.10 -3.99 -8.60
N ASP A 106 20.88 -4.52 -8.63
CA ASP A 106 20.27 -5.13 -9.81
C ASP A 106 18.95 -4.43 -10.12
N SER A 107 18.73 -4.11 -11.40
CA SER A 107 17.53 -3.44 -11.92
C SER A 107 16.77 -4.28 -12.95
N ALA A 108 17.10 -5.56 -13.07
CA ALA A 108 16.56 -6.48 -14.08
C ALA A 108 15.95 -7.74 -13.43
N ALA A 109 16.60 -8.34 -12.42
CA ALA A 109 16.09 -9.54 -11.77
C ALA A 109 14.85 -9.24 -10.89
N PRO A 110 13.88 -10.17 -10.79
CA PRO A 110 12.77 -10.03 -9.87
C PRO A 110 13.28 -10.09 -8.42
N PRO A 111 12.92 -9.12 -7.55
CA PRO A 111 13.38 -9.08 -6.17
C PRO A 111 12.68 -10.11 -5.26
N PHE A 112 11.55 -10.64 -5.71
CA PHE A 112 10.69 -11.60 -5.02
C PHE A 112 10.17 -12.64 -6.00
N GLU A 113 9.78 -13.81 -5.51
CA GLU A 113 9.09 -14.83 -6.30
C GLU A 113 7.72 -14.29 -6.76
N ASP A 114 6.94 -13.77 -5.82
CA ASP A 114 5.66 -13.11 -6.08
C ASP A 114 5.75 -11.61 -5.73
N VAL A 115 5.39 -10.76 -6.70
CA VAL A 115 5.33 -9.31 -6.52
C VAL A 115 3.87 -8.90 -6.46
N PRO A 116 3.40 -8.26 -5.37
CA PRO A 116 2.03 -7.79 -5.29
C PRO A 116 1.69 -6.83 -6.45
N PRO A 117 0.54 -6.98 -7.12
CA PRO A 117 0.24 -6.16 -8.30
C PRO A 117 0.20 -4.65 -8.05
N VAL A 118 -0.32 -4.26 -6.89
CA VAL A 118 -0.32 -2.85 -6.45
C VAL A 118 1.09 -2.30 -6.28
N ALA A 119 2.05 -3.13 -5.87
CA ALA A 119 3.44 -2.73 -5.71
C ALA A 119 4.13 -2.56 -7.08
N ALA A 120 3.87 -3.45 -8.03
CA ALA A 120 4.36 -3.35 -9.40
C ALA A 120 3.88 -2.07 -10.09
N LEU A 121 2.60 -1.73 -9.91
CA LEU A 121 2.04 -0.51 -10.48
C LEU A 121 2.59 0.75 -9.79
N ALA A 122 2.67 0.76 -8.46
CA ALA A 122 3.25 1.87 -7.71
C ALA A 122 4.71 2.12 -8.12
N GLU A 123 5.47 1.06 -8.40
CA GLU A 123 6.83 1.14 -8.90
C GLU A 123 6.90 1.85 -10.25
N LEU A 124 6.10 1.44 -11.24
CA LEU A 124 6.09 2.07 -12.57
C LEU A 124 5.58 3.51 -12.54
N THR A 125 4.71 3.82 -11.59
CA THR A 125 4.20 5.18 -11.37
C THR A 125 5.28 6.07 -10.75
N THR A 126 6.05 5.55 -9.79
CA THR A 126 7.06 6.33 -9.05
C THR A 126 8.38 6.43 -9.80
N PHE A 127 8.81 5.35 -10.44
CA PHE A 127 10.09 5.22 -11.15
C PHE A 127 9.83 4.78 -12.59
N PRO A 128 9.19 5.63 -13.42
CA PRO A 128 8.86 5.27 -14.78
C PRO A 128 10.12 4.99 -15.59
N ARG A 129 10.05 3.96 -16.44
CA ARG A 129 11.13 3.52 -17.33
C ARG A 129 10.55 3.10 -18.69
N PRO A 130 11.26 3.35 -19.80
CA PRO A 130 10.77 3.06 -21.15
C PRO A 130 10.60 1.57 -21.42
N GLU A 131 11.49 0.75 -20.86
CA GLU A 131 11.49 -0.71 -21.00
C GLU A 131 11.45 -1.36 -19.60
N PRO A 132 10.26 -1.58 -19.03
CA PRO A 132 10.10 -2.34 -17.81
C PRO A 132 10.52 -3.81 -17.99
N PRO A 133 11.14 -4.45 -16.98
CA PRO A 133 11.41 -5.88 -17.04
C PRO A 133 10.11 -6.67 -17.22
N GLY A 134 10.16 -7.77 -17.99
CA GLY A 134 8.97 -8.57 -18.30
C GLY A 134 8.23 -9.09 -17.06
N TRP A 135 8.95 -9.45 -15.99
CA TRP A 135 8.33 -9.87 -14.73
C TRP A 135 7.52 -8.75 -14.07
N LEU A 136 7.94 -7.50 -14.20
CA LEU A 136 7.26 -6.36 -13.60
C LEU A 136 5.95 -6.08 -14.33
N LEU A 137 5.95 -6.23 -15.66
CA LEU A 137 4.73 -6.16 -16.47
C LEU A 137 3.79 -7.33 -16.20
N ALA A 138 4.33 -8.54 -16.05
CA ALA A 138 3.54 -9.73 -15.72
C ALA A 138 2.89 -9.63 -14.33
N ALA A 139 3.52 -8.92 -13.39
CA ALA A 139 2.97 -8.65 -12.06
C ALA A 139 1.94 -7.52 -12.05
N LEU A 140 1.73 -6.77 -13.14
CA LEU A 140 0.74 -5.70 -13.15
C LEU A 140 -0.67 -6.25 -12.91
N PRO A 141 -1.53 -5.46 -12.26
CA PRO A 141 -2.89 -5.89 -12.02
C PRO A 141 -3.60 -6.06 -13.37
N THR A 142 -4.31 -7.17 -13.53
CA THR A 142 -5.07 -7.49 -14.74
C THR A 142 -6.33 -6.61 -14.89
N ALA A 143 -6.68 -5.86 -13.84
CA ALA A 143 -7.66 -4.80 -13.84
C ALA A 143 -6.99 -3.49 -13.37
N ALA A 144 -7.32 -2.34 -13.98
CA ALA A 144 -6.75 -1.07 -13.56
C ALA A 144 -7.21 -0.72 -12.13
N PRO A 145 -6.30 -0.49 -11.18
CA PRO A 145 -6.70 0.02 -9.87
C PRO A 145 -6.99 1.51 -10.04
N ILE A 146 -8.25 1.90 -9.84
CA ILE A 146 -8.62 3.30 -9.78
C ILE A 146 -8.32 3.84 -8.37
N GLY A 147 -7.92 5.12 -8.33
CA GLY A 147 -7.42 5.76 -7.11
C GLY A 147 -5.91 5.67 -6.90
N LEU A 148 -5.09 5.35 -7.92
CA LEU A 148 -3.65 5.66 -7.82
C LEU A 148 -3.50 7.15 -7.47
N PRO A 149 -2.68 7.51 -6.46
CA PRO A 149 -2.28 8.89 -6.28
C PRO A 149 -1.51 9.29 -7.54
N THR A 150 -2.18 10.00 -8.45
CA THR A 150 -1.56 10.69 -9.59
C THR A 150 -0.53 11.74 -9.15
N THR A 151 -0.46 11.99 -7.84
CA THR A 151 0.27 13.06 -7.18
C THR A 151 1.51 12.60 -6.42
N TYR A 152 1.96 11.35 -6.52
CA TYR A 152 3.23 10.99 -5.86
C TYR A 152 4.38 11.84 -6.41
N GLY A 153 4.35 12.21 -7.71
CA GLY A 153 5.24 13.22 -8.31
C GLY A 153 5.15 14.64 -7.72
N ASP A 154 3.96 15.09 -7.31
CA ASP A 154 3.74 16.45 -6.79
C ASP A 154 4.41 16.68 -5.42
N HIS A 155 4.58 15.63 -4.62
CA HIS A 155 5.34 15.72 -3.37
C HIS A 155 6.86 15.84 -3.60
N TYR A 156 7.37 15.40 -4.74
CA TYR A 156 8.81 15.45 -5.05
C TYR A 156 9.24 16.77 -5.69
N GLU A 157 8.38 17.43 -6.47
CA GLU A 157 8.70 18.75 -7.01
C GLU A 157 8.79 19.80 -5.90
N ARG A 158 7.93 19.74 -4.88
CA ARG A 158 7.87 20.78 -3.83
C ARG A 158 9.15 20.96 -3.01
N ARG A 159 10.04 19.95 -2.93
CA ARG A 159 11.35 20.07 -2.25
C ARG A 159 12.51 20.37 -3.20
N SER A 160 12.34 20.22 -4.51
CA SER A 160 13.40 20.39 -5.52
C SER A 160 13.31 21.71 -6.32
N LEU A 161 12.30 22.54 -6.04
CA LEU A 161 11.99 23.75 -6.81
C LEU A 161 12.84 25.00 -6.50
N MET A 162 14.01 24.86 -5.88
CA MET A 162 14.87 26.04 -5.71
C MET A 162 15.75 26.33 -6.94
N HIS A 163 16.11 25.38 -7.83
CA HIS A 163 17.00 25.68 -8.98
C HIS A 163 16.93 24.73 -10.21
N ARG A 164 15.77 24.20 -10.62
CA ARG A 164 15.72 23.42 -11.88
C ARG A 164 14.46 23.71 -12.68
N GLU A 165 14.62 23.82 -14.01
CA GLU A 165 13.50 23.80 -14.95
C GLU A 165 12.64 22.55 -14.71
N PRO A 166 11.30 22.70 -14.72
CA PRO A 166 10.40 21.56 -14.56
C PRO A 166 10.63 20.55 -15.69
N PRO A 167 10.63 19.24 -15.39
CA PRO A 167 10.70 18.21 -16.43
C PRO A 167 9.53 18.38 -17.41
N PRO A 168 9.69 17.95 -18.68
CA PRO A 168 8.57 17.94 -19.61
C PRO A 168 7.45 17.07 -19.02
N PRO A 169 6.17 17.48 -19.19
CA PRO A 169 5.04 16.70 -18.70
C PRO A 169 5.08 15.29 -19.29
N PRO A 170 4.63 14.27 -18.55
CA PRO A 170 4.51 12.92 -19.09
C PRO A 170 3.66 12.96 -20.37
N PRO A 171 3.97 12.12 -21.37
CA PRO A 171 3.17 12.08 -22.60
C PRO A 171 1.71 11.76 -22.25
N PRO A 172 0.74 12.39 -22.92
CA PRO A 172 -0.67 12.13 -22.67
C PRO A 172 -0.98 10.65 -22.93
N ILE A 173 -1.53 9.96 -21.93
CA ILE A 173 -2.09 8.62 -22.11
C ILE A 173 -3.21 8.76 -23.15
N SER A 174 -2.94 8.30 -24.37
CA SER A 174 -3.83 8.42 -25.51
C SER A 174 -4.51 7.08 -25.73
N GLY A 175 -5.81 7.01 -25.43
CA GLY A 175 -6.62 5.80 -25.58
C GLY A 175 -7.92 5.94 -24.79
N THR A 176 -9.00 5.30 -25.26
CA THR A 176 -10.26 5.26 -24.53
C THR A 176 -10.10 4.33 -23.33
N LEU A 177 -9.90 4.89 -22.14
CA LEU A 177 -9.98 4.17 -20.87
C LEU A 177 -11.44 3.78 -20.64
N SER A 178 -11.79 2.53 -20.92
CA SER A 178 -13.08 1.97 -20.53
C SER A 178 -12.94 1.38 -19.12
N TYR A 179 -13.46 2.10 -18.13
CA TYR A 179 -13.55 1.61 -16.77
C TYR A 179 -14.68 0.58 -16.67
N LEU A 180 -14.37 -0.61 -16.15
CA LEU A 180 -15.36 -1.59 -15.74
C LEU A 180 -15.29 -1.67 -14.21
N PRO A 181 -16.12 -0.91 -13.48
CA PRO A 181 -16.20 -1.01 -12.03
C PRO A 181 -16.46 -2.44 -11.57
N ALA A 182 -15.94 -2.76 -10.38
CA ALA A 182 -16.22 -4.05 -9.76
C ALA A 182 -17.71 -4.11 -9.43
N THR A 183 -18.42 -4.99 -10.13
CA THR A 183 -19.85 -5.24 -9.89
C THR A 183 -20.08 -6.28 -8.81
N THR A 184 -19.09 -7.15 -8.57
CA THR A 184 -19.22 -8.32 -7.69
C THR A 184 -18.02 -8.48 -6.76
N LEU A 185 -18.30 -8.96 -5.55
CA LEU A 185 -17.31 -9.38 -4.54
C LEU A 185 -17.70 -10.75 -3.99
N THR A 186 -16.75 -11.66 -3.78
CA THR A 186 -17.01 -12.93 -3.09
C THR A 186 -16.43 -12.88 -1.68
N VAL A 187 -17.28 -13.12 -0.69
CA VAL A 187 -16.95 -13.07 0.74
C VAL A 187 -16.99 -14.48 1.31
N ARG A 188 -15.99 -14.81 2.13
CA ARG A 188 -15.84 -16.13 2.77
C ARG A 188 -15.74 -16.08 4.28
N ALA A 189 -15.65 -14.89 4.87
CA ALA A 189 -15.71 -14.72 6.31
C ALA A 189 -16.58 -13.52 6.71
N PHE A 190 -17.25 -13.69 7.85
CA PHE A 190 -18.09 -12.68 8.49
C PHE A 190 -17.70 -12.57 9.96
N GLU A 191 -17.42 -11.35 10.39
CA GLU A 191 -17.16 -11.03 11.79
C GLU A 191 -18.06 -9.88 12.21
N HIS A 192 -18.65 -9.94 13.41
CA HIS A 192 -19.40 -8.83 13.97
C HIS A 192 -18.92 -8.54 15.40
N GLY A 193 -18.96 -7.27 15.78
CA GLY A 193 -18.48 -6.86 17.09
C GLY A 193 -18.99 -5.49 17.51
N ARG A 194 -18.69 -5.14 18.76
CA ARG A 194 -18.94 -3.81 19.30
C ARG A 194 -17.63 -3.19 19.75
N ARG A 195 -17.28 -2.03 19.20
CA ARG A 195 -16.04 -1.31 19.51
C ARG A 195 -16.33 0.17 19.73
N HIS A 196 -15.88 0.71 20.87
CA HIS A 196 -16.14 2.10 21.26
C HIS A 196 -17.63 2.49 21.19
N GLY A 197 -18.52 1.60 21.64
CA GLY A 197 -19.97 1.81 21.62
C GLY A 197 -20.65 1.57 20.27
N ARG A 198 -19.88 1.47 19.18
CA ARG A 198 -20.37 1.28 17.81
C ARG A 198 -20.46 -0.19 17.43
N ASN A 199 -21.52 -0.55 16.75
CA ASN A 199 -21.64 -1.88 16.15
C ASN A 199 -20.92 -1.88 14.81
N HIS A 200 -20.23 -2.98 14.50
CA HIS A 200 -19.58 -3.17 13.22
C HIS A 200 -19.71 -4.61 12.77
N PHE A 201 -19.75 -4.81 11.46
CA PHE A 201 -19.42 -6.10 10.88
C PHE A 201 -18.47 -5.96 9.71
N HIS A 202 -17.74 -7.04 9.46
CA HIS A 202 -16.76 -7.20 8.41
C HIS A 202 -17.15 -8.38 7.55
N LEU A 203 -17.07 -8.19 6.23
CA LEU A 203 -17.16 -9.23 5.23
C LEU A 203 -15.82 -9.26 4.49
N THR A 204 -15.10 -10.38 4.54
CA THR A 204 -13.76 -10.54 3.95
C THR A 204 -13.67 -11.77 3.05
N ASP A 205 -12.76 -11.78 2.09
CA ASP A 205 -12.49 -12.90 1.19
C ASP A 205 -11.74 -14.07 1.87
N GLN A 206 -11.05 -13.81 2.98
CA GLN A 206 -10.32 -14.80 3.79
C GLN A 206 -10.58 -14.62 5.29
N ALA A 207 -10.65 -15.75 6.01
CA ALA A 207 -10.78 -15.78 7.46
C ALA A 207 -9.43 -15.48 8.14
N GLY A 208 -9.42 -14.59 9.16
CA GLY A 208 -8.22 -14.32 9.97
C GLY A 208 -7.14 -13.45 9.31
N HIS A 209 -7.41 -12.87 8.14
CA HIS A 209 -6.55 -11.88 7.50
C HIS A 209 -7.30 -10.57 7.33
N HIS A 210 -6.65 -9.48 7.73
CA HIS A 210 -7.04 -8.12 7.34
C HIS A 210 -6.65 -7.93 5.87
N ALA A 211 -7.30 -8.67 4.98
CA ALA A 211 -7.04 -8.66 3.55
C ALA A 211 -7.45 -7.32 2.90
N ASP A 212 -6.84 -7.05 1.75
CA ASP A 212 -7.01 -5.82 0.96
C ASP A 212 -8.45 -5.64 0.46
N GLU A 213 -9.23 -6.72 0.29
CA GLU A 213 -10.62 -6.65 -0.17
C GLU A 213 -11.62 -7.02 0.93
N ARG A 214 -12.29 -5.99 1.46
CA ARG A 214 -13.29 -6.13 2.53
C ARG A 214 -14.42 -5.14 2.34
N LEU A 215 -15.63 -5.55 2.73
CA LEU A 215 -16.76 -4.65 2.95
C LEU A 215 -16.97 -4.52 4.46
N VAL A 216 -16.97 -3.30 4.97
CA VAL A 216 -17.16 -3.00 6.39
C VAL A 216 -18.36 -2.09 6.53
N VAL A 217 -19.28 -2.43 7.43
CA VAL A 217 -20.35 -1.52 7.81
C VAL A 217 -20.25 -1.21 9.29
N LEU A 218 -20.20 0.07 9.59
CA LEU A 218 -20.13 0.62 10.94
C LEU A 218 -21.44 1.36 11.23
N SER A 219 -21.99 1.22 12.43
CA SER A 219 -23.16 1.98 12.88
C SER A 219 -22.87 2.64 14.24
N GLY A 220 -23.12 3.95 14.31
CA GLY A 220 -23.13 4.77 15.52
C GLY A 220 -24.54 5.25 15.87
N GLU A 221 -24.64 6.16 16.84
CA GLU A 221 -25.95 6.61 17.35
C GLU A 221 -26.86 7.23 16.27
N ASP A 222 -26.30 7.90 15.26
CA ASP A 222 -27.09 8.58 14.21
C ASP A 222 -26.55 8.42 12.78
N VAL A 223 -25.49 7.63 12.59
CA VAL A 223 -24.78 7.54 11.31
C VAL A 223 -24.30 6.12 11.07
N TYR A 224 -24.32 5.69 9.82
CA TYR A 224 -23.65 4.48 9.37
C TYR A 224 -22.52 4.84 8.41
N TRP A 225 -21.54 3.97 8.31
CA TRP A 225 -20.49 4.07 7.30
C TRP A 225 -20.39 2.75 6.57
N VAL A 226 -20.30 2.80 5.25
CA VAL A 226 -19.88 1.66 4.44
C VAL A 226 -18.48 1.95 3.95
N ALA A 227 -17.59 0.98 4.13
CA ALA A 227 -16.21 1.08 3.69
C ALA A 227 -15.80 -0.12 2.84
N ARG A 228 -15.00 0.16 1.81
CA ARG A 228 -14.37 -0.85 0.96
C ARG A 228 -12.85 -0.61 0.95
N HIS A 229 -12.04 -1.66 0.98
CA HIS A 229 -10.57 -1.56 0.97
C HIS A 229 -9.95 -0.73 2.12
N GLY A 230 -10.66 -0.59 3.25
CA GLY A 230 -10.12 -0.02 4.49
C GLY A 230 -9.95 1.50 4.55
N GLU A 231 -9.75 2.18 3.43
CA GLU A 231 -9.58 3.65 3.39
C GLU A 231 -10.75 4.38 2.73
N ARG A 232 -11.57 3.68 1.95
CA ARG A 232 -12.70 4.29 1.24
C ARG A 232 -13.95 4.13 2.05
N VAL A 233 -14.55 5.25 2.42
CA VAL A 233 -15.70 5.30 3.32
C VAL A 233 -16.73 6.26 2.74
N THR A 234 -17.98 5.84 2.76
CA THR A 234 -19.13 6.73 2.62
C THR A 234 -19.94 6.70 3.91
N ASP A 235 -20.35 7.86 4.39
CA ASP A 235 -21.17 8.02 5.60
C ASP A 235 -22.68 8.11 5.30
N ARG A 236 -23.03 8.11 4.00
CA ARG A 236 -24.40 8.12 3.46
C ARG A 236 -24.45 7.46 2.08
N GLY A 237 -25.61 7.50 1.43
CA GLY A 237 -25.73 7.18 0.00
C GLY A 237 -26.01 5.70 -0.31
N VAL A 238 -26.16 4.83 0.69
CA VAL A 238 -26.82 3.53 0.48
C VAL A 238 -28.33 3.77 0.49
N ARG A 239 -28.98 3.50 -0.64
CA ARG A 239 -30.44 3.63 -0.82
C ARG A 239 -31.16 2.41 -0.27
N SER A 240 -30.66 1.23 -0.58
CA SER A 240 -31.20 -0.03 -0.07
C SER A 240 -30.13 -1.10 0.07
N ILE A 241 -30.38 -2.03 0.98
CA ILE A 241 -29.63 -3.25 1.15
C ILE A 241 -30.60 -4.42 0.99
N THR A 242 -30.27 -5.33 0.08
CA THR A 242 -31.05 -6.53 -0.18
C THR A 242 -30.21 -7.75 0.20
N LEU A 243 -30.77 -8.68 0.97
CA LEU A 243 -30.16 -9.99 1.22
C LEU A 243 -31.10 -11.07 0.70
N ASP A 244 -30.68 -11.74 -0.38
CA ASP A 244 -31.43 -12.83 -0.98
C ASP A 244 -30.55 -14.09 -1.05
N GLY A 245 -30.87 -15.07 -0.20
CA GLY A 245 -30.06 -16.27 0.00
C GLY A 245 -28.60 -15.93 0.32
N GLY A 246 -27.70 -16.33 -0.57
CA GLY A 246 -26.26 -16.07 -0.48
C GLY A 246 -25.79 -14.81 -1.21
N THR A 247 -26.66 -13.85 -1.52
CA THR A 247 -26.26 -12.60 -2.19
C THR A 247 -26.71 -11.39 -1.40
N LEU A 248 -25.75 -10.55 -1.01
CA LEU A 248 -25.97 -9.23 -0.43
C LEU A 248 -25.78 -8.18 -1.51
N ARG A 249 -26.79 -7.34 -1.76
CA ARG A 249 -26.76 -6.29 -2.76
C ARG A 249 -26.92 -4.92 -2.13
N LEU A 250 -26.06 -3.98 -2.53
CA LEU A 250 -26.11 -2.57 -2.13
C LEU A 250 -26.55 -1.74 -3.33
N GLU A 251 -27.62 -0.97 -3.15
CA GLU A 251 -27.99 0.10 -4.09
C GLU A 251 -27.44 1.41 -3.55
N LEU A 252 -26.57 2.06 -4.32
CA LEU A 252 -25.80 3.23 -3.94
C LEU A 252 -26.26 4.45 -4.75
N THR A 253 -26.09 5.65 -4.19
CA THR A 253 -26.08 6.89 -4.97
C THR A 253 -24.81 6.94 -5.82
N PRO A 254 -24.78 7.70 -6.93
CA PRO A 254 -23.57 7.88 -7.73
C PRO A 254 -22.36 8.32 -6.89
N GLU A 255 -22.56 9.24 -5.94
CA GLU A 255 -21.48 9.74 -5.09
C GLU A 255 -20.91 8.66 -4.16
N ALA A 256 -21.76 7.77 -3.65
CA ALA A 256 -21.34 6.66 -2.80
C ALA A 256 -20.69 5.54 -3.61
N ALA A 257 -21.19 5.29 -4.82
CA ALA A 257 -20.60 4.35 -5.78
C ALA A 257 -19.19 4.81 -6.20
N ASP A 258 -19.02 6.09 -6.51
CA ASP A 258 -17.73 6.70 -6.80
C ASP A 258 -16.79 6.62 -5.60
N ALA A 259 -17.27 6.97 -4.39
CA ALA A 259 -16.46 6.89 -3.17
C ALA A 259 -16.00 5.46 -2.85
N LEU A 260 -16.82 4.45 -3.15
CA LEU A 260 -16.52 3.03 -2.94
C LEU A 260 -15.87 2.35 -4.16
N GLU A 261 -15.73 3.08 -5.27
CA GLU A 261 -15.25 2.61 -6.56
C GLU A 261 -15.95 1.34 -7.06
N THR A 262 -17.26 1.44 -7.16
CA THR A 262 -18.14 0.38 -7.62
C THR A 262 -19.27 0.97 -8.46
N GLU A 263 -20.13 0.12 -9.02
CA GLU A 263 -21.36 0.55 -9.66
C GLU A 263 -22.39 1.01 -8.61
N THR A 264 -23.41 1.75 -9.06
CA THR A 264 -24.56 2.07 -8.21
C THR A 264 -25.31 0.83 -7.72
N SER A 265 -25.08 -0.33 -8.35
CA SER A 265 -25.54 -1.64 -7.89
C SER A 265 -24.32 -2.53 -7.65
N PHE A 266 -24.00 -2.77 -6.39
CA PHE A 266 -22.87 -3.62 -5.99
C PHE A 266 -23.36 -4.92 -5.35
N GLU A 267 -22.93 -6.05 -5.90
CA GLU A 267 -23.31 -7.37 -5.41
C GLU A 267 -22.17 -8.03 -4.66
N THR A 268 -22.50 -8.69 -3.56
CA THR A 268 -21.57 -9.43 -2.72
C THR A 268 -22.10 -10.85 -2.55
N HIS A 269 -21.42 -11.81 -3.18
CA HIS A 269 -21.69 -13.23 -3.03
C HIS A 269 -21.13 -13.72 -1.70
N LEU A 270 -22.01 -14.26 -0.87
CA LEU A 270 -21.73 -14.79 0.45
C LEU A 270 -21.47 -16.29 0.33
N ASP A 271 -20.21 -16.68 0.14
CA ASP A 271 -19.74 -18.05 0.29
C ASP A 271 -19.51 -18.36 1.78
N LEU A 272 -20.61 -18.25 2.54
CA LEU A 272 -20.65 -18.38 3.98
C LEU A 272 -21.56 -19.56 4.39
N PRO A 273 -21.29 -20.20 5.53
CA PRO A 273 -22.21 -21.18 6.09
C PRO A 273 -23.61 -20.57 6.33
N PRO A 274 -24.72 -21.31 6.13
CA PRO A 274 -26.09 -20.78 6.28
C PRO A 274 -26.34 -20.11 7.64
N GLU A 275 -25.80 -20.67 8.73
CA GLU A 275 -25.90 -20.11 10.08
C GLU A 275 -25.24 -18.73 10.21
N THR A 276 -24.20 -18.49 9.40
CA THR A 276 -23.48 -17.21 9.36
C THR A 276 -24.29 -16.18 8.57
N ILE A 277 -24.97 -16.61 7.50
CA ILE A 277 -25.90 -15.77 6.74
C ILE A 277 -27.10 -15.37 7.60
N ASP A 278 -27.64 -16.29 8.41
CA ASP A 278 -28.73 -15.99 9.33
C ASP A 278 -28.31 -15.03 10.46
N ALA A 279 -27.06 -15.15 10.93
CA ALA A 279 -26.48 -14.18 11.86
C ALA A 279 -26.38 -12.78 11.23
N LEU A 280 -25.90 -12.68 9.99
CA LEU A 280 -25.87 -11.42 9.23
C LEU A 280 -27.28 -10.84 9.06
N ARG A 281 -28.28 -11.68 8.73
CA ARG A 281 -29.69 -11.27 8.59
C ARG A 281 -30.26 -10.68 9.89
N THR A 282 -29.78 -11.15 11.05
CA THR A 282 -30.20 -10.65 12.35
C THR A 282 -29.45 -9.36 12.75
N VAL A 283 -28.14 -9.33 12.54
CA VAL A 283 -27.27 -8.24 12.98
C VAL A 283 -27.50 -6.96 12.19
N LEU A 284 -27.62 -7.06 10.86
CA LEU A 284 -27.67 -5.87 10.00
C LEU A 284 -28.91 -4.99 10.29
N PRO A 285 -30.15 -5.51 10.37
CA PRO A 285 -31.30 -4.69 10.73
C PRO A 285 -31.18 -4.11 12.13
N GLY A 286 -30.66 -4.88 13.09
CA GLY A 286 -30.43 -4.39 14.45
C GLY A 286 -29.48 -3.20 14.50
N MET A 287 -28.43 -3.20 13.68
CA MET A 287 -27.46 -2.12 13.58
C MET A 287 -28.02 -0.86 12.92
N LEU A 288 -28.88 -1.01 11.91
CA LEU A 288 -29.36 0.13 11.12
C LEU A 288 -30.63 0.75 11.68
N ARG A 289 -31.37 0.07 12.56
CA ARG A 289 -32.58 0.59 13.22
C ARG A 289 -32.35 1.88 14.00
N THR A 290 -31.15 2.12 14.50
CA THR A 290 -30.83 3.32 15.30
C THR A 290 -30.39 4.50 14.45
N VAL A 291 -30.18 4.32 13.14
CA VAL A 291 -29.57 5.35 12.29
C VAL A 291 -30.65 6.23 11.64
N THR A 292 -30.47 7.54 11.75
CA THR A 292 -31.28 8.50 11.00
C THR A 292 -30.98 8.34 9.50
N ASP A 293 -32.02 8.22 8.67
CA ASP A 293 -31.91 7.92 7.22
C ASP A 293 -31.30 6.54 6.89
N ALA A 294 -31.63 5.52 7.69
CA ALA A 294 -31.22 4.14 7.43
C ALA A 294 -31.63 3.67 6.02
N PRO A 295 -30.78 2.89 5.33
CA PRO A 295 -31.12 2.35 4.01
C PRO A 295 -32.31 1.40 4.12
N ARG A 296 -33.12 1.33 3.06
CA ARG A 296 -34.24 0.38 3.01
C ARG A 296 -33.71 -1.06 3.02
N LEU A 297 -34.19 -1.87 3.94
CA LEU A 297 -33.83 -3.29 4.05
C LEU A 297 -34.86 -4.16 3.32
N ILE A 298 -34.40 -5.08 2.46
CA ILE A 298 -35.23 -5.99 1.67
C ILE A 298 -34.71 -7.42 1.84
N GLY A 299 -35.58 -8.38 2.15
CA GLY A 299 -35.17 -9.79 2.36
C GLY A 299 -34.54 -10.08 3.72
N PHE A 300 -34.68 -9.17 4.68
CA PHE A 300 -34.26 -9.29 6.06
C PHE A 300 -35.42 -9.61 7.00
#